data_AF-A0A8S3EDK9-F1
#
_entry.id   AF-A0A8S3EDK9-F1
#
_cell.length_a   1.000
_cell.length_b   1.000
_cell.length_c   1.000
_cell.angle_alpha   90.00
_cell.angle_beta   90.00
_cell.angle_gamma   90.00
#
_symmetry.space_group_name_H-M   'P 1'
#
loop_
_entity.id
_entity.type
_entity.pdbx_description
1 polymer ?
#
loop_
_entity_poly.entity_id
_entity_poly.type
_entity_poly.pdbx_seq_one_letter_code
_entity_poly.pdbx_strand_id
1 'polypeptide(L)' 'MALNSTMKKLFDSKQYKEALNLFDQNFKISTDSTIDMAIKACTISKDYKRGIRIQQRLS' A
#
# COMPACT_ATOMS: atom_id res chain seq x y z
N MET A 1 -7.43 12.87 -2.68
CA MET A 1 -6.66 13.32 -1.49
C MET A 1 -6.90 12.47 -0.23
N ALA A 2 -8.10 11.92 0.01
CA ALA A 2 -8.36 11.12 1.21
C ALA A 2 -7.56 9.81 1.32
N LEU A 3 -7.39 9.06 0.22
CA LEU A 3 -6.69 7.77 0.25
C LEU A 3 -5.24 7.90 0.76
N ASN A 4 -4.49 8.86 0.23
CA ASN A 4 -3.09 9.06 0.60
C ASN A 4 -2.95 9.40 2.09
N SER A 5 -3.75 10.34 2.61
CA SER A 5 -3.64 10.72 4.02
C SER A 5 -4.07 9.60 4.97
N THR A 6 -5.13 8.85 4.64
CA THR A 6 -5.58 7.71 5.46
C THR A 6 -4.56 6.59 5.44
N MET A 7 -4.02 6.25 4.27
CA MET A 7 -3.01 5.21 4.13
C MET A 7 -1.72 5.59 4.87
N LYS A 8 -1.31 6.86 4.81
CA LYS A 8 -0.18 7.39 5.58
C LYS A 8 -0.41 7.24 7.09
N LYS A 9 -1.60 7.63 7.60
CA LYS A 9 -1.93 7.45 9.03
C LYS A 9 -1.81 6.00 9.47
N LEU A 10 -2.38 5.06 8.70
CA LEU A 10 -2.27 3.62 9.00
C LEU A 10 -0.81 3.14 8.96
N PHE A 11 -0.03 3.63 7.99
CA PHE A 11 1.39 3.30 7.88
C PHE A 11 2.21 3.81 9.08
N ASP A 12 2.02 5.07 9.47
CA ASP A 12 2.69 5.72 10.61
C ASP A 12 2.31 5.02 11.93
N SER A 13 1.06 4.56 12.05
CA SER A 13 0.57 3.73 13.15
C SER A 13 1.00 2.26 13.08
N LYS A 14 1.84 1.87 12.11
CA LYS A 14 2.33 0.51 11.86
C LYS A 14 1.22 -0.52 11.55
N GLN A 15 0.02 -0.06 11.19
CA GLN A 15 -1.10 -0.88 10.76
C GLN A 15 -0.95 -1.28 9.29
N TYR A 16 0.16 -1.94 8.95
CA TYR A 16 0.55 -2.23 7.56
C TYR A 16 -0.49 -3.08 6.82
N LYS A 17 -1.11 -4.06 7.50
CA LYS A 17 -2.16 -4.90 6.90
C LYS A 17 -3.38 -4.09 6.48
N GLU A 18 -3.80 -3.14 7.32
CA GLU A 18 -4.94 -2.26 7.04
C GLU A 18 -4.59 -1.27 5.92
N ALA A 19 -3.40 -0.68 5.95
CA ALA A 19 -2.91 0.19 4.87
C ALA A 19 -2.92 -0.53 3.51
N LEU A 20 -2.48 -1.80 3.49
CA LEU A 20 -2.49 -2.62 2.28
C LEU A 20 -3.90 -3.04 1.83
N ASN A 21 -4.80 -3.34 2.77
CA ASN A 21 -6.20 -3.64 2.42
C ASN A 21 -6.91 -2.41 1.84
N LEU A 22 -6.66 -1.23 2.41
CA LEU A 22 -7.17 0.02 1.89
C LEU A 22 -6.64 0.30 0.48
N PHE A 23 -5.34 0.06 0.24
CA PHE A 23 -4.74 0.15 -1.08
C PHE A 23 -5.42 -0.78 -2.09
N ASP A 24 -5.59 -2.06 -1.76
CA ASP A 24 -6.20 -3.04 -2.68
C ASP A 24 -7.65 -2.69 -3.03
N GLN A 25 -8.44 -2.20 -2.06
CA GLN A 25 -9.81 -1.75 -2.31
C GLN A 25 -9.88 -0.53 -3.22
N ASN A 26 -8.84 0.31 -3.22
CA ASN A 26 -8.81 1.57 -3.94
C ASN A 26 -7.79 1.56 -5.10
N PHE A 27 -7.36 0.39 -5.56
CA PHE A 27 -6.26 0.25 -6.52
C PHE A 27 -6.43 1.12 -7.77
N LYS A 28 -7.67 1.24 -8.28
CA LYS A 28 -7.98 2.02 -9.49
C LYS A 28 -7.72 3.52 -9.37
N ILE A 29 -7.74 4.05 -8.15
CA ILE A 29 -7.53 5.48 -7.86
C ILE A 29 -6.22 5.71 -7.08
N SER A 30 -5.33 4.71 -7.06
CA SER A 30 -4.00 4.82 -6.46
C SER A 30 -3.19 5.90 -7.15
N THR A 31 -2.33 6.55 -6.39
CA THR A 31 -1.24 7.38 -6.90
C THR A 31 0.11 6.71 -6.62
N ASP A 32 1.17 7.20 -7.25
CA ASP A 32 2.54 6.72 -7.01
C ASP A 32 2.91 6.75 -5.52
N SER A 33 2.44 7.77 -4.78
CA SER A 33 2.66 7.87 -3.34
C SER A 33 1.98 6.73 -2.56
N THR A 34 0.76 6.34 -2.93
CA THR A 34 0.08 5.21 -2.28
C THR A 34 0.70 3.87 -2.70
N ILE A 35 1.18 3.76 -3.92
CA ILE A 35 1.89 2.57 -4.42
C ILE A 35 3.21 2.38 -3.66
N ASP A 36 4.02 3.44 -3.53
CA ASP A 36 5.28 3.42 -2.78
C ASP A 36 5.05 3.00 -1.32
N MET A 37 4.04 3.57 -0.66
CA MET A 37 3.67 3.15 0.70
C MET A 37 3.22 1.69 0.78
N ALA A 38 2.49 1.18 -0.21
CA ALA A 38 2.09 -0.23 -0.24
C ALA A 38 3.31 -1.14 -0.37
N ILE A 39 4.25 -0.82 -1.27
CA ILE A 39 5.47 -1.59 -1.46
C ILE A 39 6.34 -1.57 -0.20
N LYS A 40 6.49 -0.42 0.45
CA LYS A 40 7.19 -0.29 1.73
C LYS A 40 6.52 -1.11 2.83
N ALA A 41 5.19 -1.08 2.92
CA ALA A 41 4.43 -1.84 3.90
C ALA A 41 4.63 -3.36 3.71
N CYS A 42 4.64 -3.85 2.46
CA CYS A 42 4.98 -5.23 2.13
C CYS A 42 6.41 -5.60 2.58
N THR A 43 7.38 -4.71 2.35
CA THR A 43 8.79 -4.94 2.73
C THR A 43 8.97 -5.03 4.25
N ILE A 44 8.36 -4.11 5.01
CA ILE A 44 8.46 -4.07 6.48
C ILE A 44 7.74 -5.28 7.11
N SER A 45 6.56 -5.63 6.59
CA SER A 45 5.78 -6.78 7.08
C SER A 45 6.28 -8.14 6.55
N LYS A 46 7.32 -8.14 5.71
CA LYS A 46 7.88 -9.32 5.02
C LYS A 46 6.87 -10.05 4.13
N ASP A 47 5.82 -9.37 3.66
CA ASP A 47 4.87 -9.88 2.67
C ASP A 47 5.38 -9.63 1.24
N TYR A 48 6.53 -10.23 0.92
CA TYR A 48 7.19 -10.05 -0.37
C TYR A 48 6.33 -10.54 -1.54
N LYS A 49 5.52 -11.59 -1.32
CA LYS A 49 4.59 -12.10 -2.34
C LYS A 49 3.57 -11.04 -2.75
N ARG A 50 3.01 -10.30 -1.80
CA ARG A 50 2.09 -9.19 -2.10
C ARG A 50 2.81 -8.04 -2.77
N GLY A 51 4.02 -7.68 -2.33
CA GLY A 51 4.85 -6.67 -2.98
C GLY A 51 5.09 -6.95 -4.47
N ILE A 52 5.45 -8.19 -4.80
CA ILE A 52 5.63 -8.63 -6.20
C ILE A 52 4.32 -8.52 -6.99
N ARG A 53 3.19 -8.96 -6.43
CA ARG A 53 1.88 -8.82 -7.10
C ARG A 53 1.52 -7.37 -7.39
N ILE A 54 1.84 -6.44 -6.50
CA ILE A 54 1.59 -5.01 -6.72
C ILE A 54 2.44 -4.52 -7.89
N GLN A 55 3.74 -4.83 -7.91
CA GLN A 55 4.63 -4.43 -9.01
C GLN A 55 4.19 -5.01 -10.36
N GLN A 56 3.78 -6.28 -10.40
CA GLN A 56 3.29 -6.92 -11.63
C GLN A 56 2.02 -6.26 -12.20
N ARG A 57 1.18 -5.65 -11.35
CA ARG A 57 -0.03 -4.93 -11.79
C ARG A 57 0.27 -3.55 -12.36
N LEU A 58 1.50 -3.06 -12.22
CA LEU A 58 1.96 -1.75 -12.71
C LEU A 58 2.73 -1.88 -14.03
N SER A 59 3.09 -3.10 -14.43
CA SER A 59 3.70 -3.43 -15.74
C SER A 59 2.62 -3.57 -16.80
#